data_AF-A0A7X6ZL88-F1
#
_entry.id   AF-A0A7X6ZL88-F1
#
_cell.length_a   1.000
_cell.length_b   1.000
_cell.length_c   1.000
_cell.angle_alpha   90.00
_cell.angle_beta   90.00
_cell.angle_gamma   90.00
#
_symmetry.space_group_name_H-M   'P 1'
#
loop_
_entity.id
_entity.type
_entity.pdbx_description
1 polymer ?
#
loop_
_entity_poly.entity_id
_entity_poly.type
_entity_poly.pdbx_seq_one_letter_code
_entity_poly.pdbx_strand_id
1 'polypeptide(L)'
;VATSSSGVAKDSSSSANGTSSSSSSSSEPCKEGTWLEKGKDKYICKNGVWEKFILSSSSKAPSSSSIAPDATGPIRYNMDSLFAGINEKNATYSNFTDPRDGQVYKTVTMNFGLLGNWEYFAENLNYGRQVNLKEGKTLTDSTKYCYDDDPWYCDNHFGGLYTWSLAMGFPSACDTLALGSSPECPDTIYYNPTPGYGPGSAQIQGICPVGWHVMNQHDFVETLFATNAASTIQSWVGWNKTGNSSGFTALPGGGYMRVLLKAWLLKVV
;
A
#
# COMPACT_ATOMS: atom_id res chain seq x y z
N VAL A 1 -15.26 71.23 -31.86
CA VAL A 1 -15.83 71.46 -33.22
C VAL A 1 -14.84 70.87 -34.21
N ALA A 2 -15.31 70.16 -35.26
CA ALA A 2 -14.54 69.27 -36.15
C ALA A 2 -13.88 68.06 -35.42
N THR A 3 -13.86 66.78 -35.86
CA THR A 3 -14.17 66.04 -37.11
C THR A 3 -12.95 65.70 -38.00
N SER A 4 -12.78 64.41 -38.33
CA SER A 4 -11.89 63.79 -39.36
C SER A 4 -10.36 63.99 -39.21
N SER A 5 -9.43 63.14 -39.68
CA SER A 5 -9.37 61.72 -40.19
C SER A 5 -7.85 61.30 -40.23
N SER A 6 -7.30 60.20 -40.77
CA SER A 6 -7.74 59.04 -41.60
C SER A 6 -6.69 57.89 -41.51
N GLY A 7 -6.87 56.78 -42.27
CA GLY A 7 -5.87 55.70 -42.50
C GLY A 7 -6.24 54.35 -41.84
N VAL A 8 -6.71 53.26 -42.49
CA VAL A 8 -6.44 52.57 -43.78
C VAL A 8 -5.18 51.66 -43.73
N ALA A 9 -5.18 50.37 -44.10
CA ALA A 9 -6.21 49.32 -44.28
C ALA A 9 -5.53 47.94 -44.56
N LYS A 10 -6.29 46.81 -44.40
CA LYS A 10 -6.45 45.61 -45.29
C LYS A 10 -5.27 45.03 -46.13
N ASP A 11 -5.25 43.77 -46.60
CA ASP A 11 -5.93 42.48 -46.35
C ASP A 11 -5.16 41.38 -47.17
N SER A 12 -5.49 40.10 -47.00
CA SER A 12 -5.50 39.02 -48.04
C SER A 12 -4.31 38.04 -48.26
N SER A 13 -4.72 36.75 -48.29
CA SER A 13 -4.39 35.68 -49.26
C SER A 13 -3.01 34.99 -49.31
N SER A 14 -2.93 33.85 -48.61
CA SER A 14 -2.65 32.49 -49.16
C SER A 14 -1.56 32.25 -50.22
N SER A 15 -0.68 31.28 -49.93
CA SER A 15 -0.69 29.97 -50.62
C SER A 15 0.10 28.93 -49.81
N ALA A 16 -0.19 27.64 -50.02
CA ALA A 16 0.50 26.55 -49.33
C ALA A 16 1.80 26.16 -50.07
N ASN A 17 2.78 25.67 -49.32
CA ASN A 17 3.77 24.75 -49.86
C ASN A 17 4.10 23.68 -48.80
N GLY A 18 4.22 22.42 -49.21
CA GLY A 18 4.40 21.30 -48.29
C GLY A 18 5.86 20.95 -48.08
N THR A 19 6.30 20.84 -46.83
CA THR A 19 7.61 20.29 -46.47
C THR A 19 7.44 19.26 -45.37
N SER A 20 7.81 18.01 -45.67
CA SER A 20 7.82 16.92 -44.69
C SER A 20 8.99 17.08 -43.72
N SER A 21 8.71 17.37 -42.45
CA SER A 21 9.69 17.31 -41.36
C SER A 21 9.36 16.17 -40.40
N SER A 22 10.21 15.14 -40.41
CA SER A 22 10.13 14.01 -39.47
C SER A 22 10.39 14.49 -38.05
N SER A 23 9.39 14.42 -37.17
CA SER A 23 9.54 14.76 -35.75
C SER A 23 10.36 13.69 -35.02
N SER A 24 11.68 13.88 -34.99
CA SER A 24 12.60 13.06 -34.20
C SER A 24 12.36 13.31 -32.71
N SER A 25 11.49 12.52 -32.10
CA SER A 25 11.15 12.58 -30.67
C SER A 25 12.32 12.14 -29.79
N SER A 26 13.25 13.05 -29.52
CA SER A 26 14.35 12.85 -28.56
C SER A 26 13.80 12.84 -27.14
N SER A 27 13.36 11.68 -26.67
CA SER A 27 13.03 11.44 -25.26
C SER A 27 14.31 11.49 -24.42
N GLU A 28 14.34 12.38 -23.43
CA GLU A 28 15.40 12.37 -22.41
C GLU A 28 15.41 11.01 -21.69
N PRO A 29 16.58 10.35 -21.55
CA PRO A 29 16.67 9.06 -20.88
C PRO A 29 16.35 9.24 -19.39
N CYS A 30 15.36 8.51 -18.90
CA CYS A 30 14.92 8.62 -17.53
C CYS A 30 15.72 7.71 -16.59
N LYS A 31 15.81 8.07 -15.30
CA LYS A 31 16.36 7.20 -14.28
C LYS A 31 15.29 6.20 -13.84
N GLU A 32 15.61 4.92 -13.82
CA GLU A 32 14.69 3.83 -13.46
C GLU A 32 13.92 4.11 -12.16
N GLY A 33 12.62 3.85 -12.15
CA GLY A 33 11.73 4.07 -11.00
C GLY A 33 11.44 5.54 -10.64
N THR A 34 11.95 6.52 -11.40
CA THR A 34 11.51 7.92 -11.27
C THR A 34 10.14 8.15 -11.91
N TRP A 35 9.50 9.27 -11.54
CA TRP A 35 8.16 9.65 -11.98
C TRP A 35 8.15 11.00 -12.66
N LEU A 36 7.25 11.18 -13.63
CA LEU A 36 7.04 12.41 -14.39
C LEU A 36 5.53 12.70 -14.49
N GLU A 37 5.11 13.91 -14.15
CA GLU A 37 3.71 14.34 -14.27
C GLU A 37 3.55 15.33 -15.42
N LYS A 38 2.57 15.10 -16.30
CA LYS A 38 2.20 15.98 -17.42
C LYS A 38 0.69 16.21 -17.42
N GLY A 39 0.26 17.26 -16.72
CA GLY A 39 -1.15 17.63 -16.61
C GLY A 39 -1.94 16.67 -15.73
N LYS A 40 -2.78 15.83 -16.34
CA LYS A 40 -3.52 14.76 -15.64
C LYS A 40 -2.85 13.39 -15.76
N ASP A 41 -1.85 13.26 -16.63
CA ASP A 41 -1.17 12.01 -16.92
C ASP A 41 0.08 11.88 -16.05
N LYS A 42 0.25 10.73 -15.40
CA LYS A 42 1.49 10.31 -14.73
C LYS A 42 2.28 9.39 -15.66
N TYR A 43 3.59 9.37 -15.48
CA TYR A 43 4.50 8.47 -16.17
C TYR A 43 5.53 7.92 -15.17
N ILE A 44 5.88 6.64 -15.30
CA ILE A 44 6.95 5.98 -14.54
C ILE A 44 8.08 5.62 -15.51
N CYS A 45 9.33 5.73 -15.07
CA CYS A 45 10.47 5.24 -15.84
C CYS A 45 10.63 3.72 -15.67
N LYS A 46 10.47 2.97 -16.76
CA LYS A 46 10.86 1.55 -16.85
C LYS A 46 11.80 1.31 -18.03
N ASN A 47 12.86 0.54 -17.82
CA ASN A 47 13.92 0.27 -18.80
C ASN A 47 14.47 1.55 -19.47
N GLY A 48 14.56 2.66 -18.73
CA GLY A 48 14.96 3.98 -19.26
C GLY A 48 13.93 4.70 -20.15
N VAL A 49 12.68 4.19 -20.24
CA VAL A 49 11.58 4.76 -21.04
C VAL A 49 10.42 5.21 -20.14
N TRP A 50 9.78 6.33 -20.48
CA TRP A 50 8.59 6.85 -19.77
C TRP A 50 7.31 6.09 -20.15
N GLU A 51 6.91 5.10 -19.36
CA GLU A 51 5.61 4.42 -19.46
C GLU A 51 4.49 5.28 -18.87
N LYS A 52 3.35 5.43 -19.59
CA LYS A 52 2.19 6.19 -19.10
C LYS A 52 1.40 5.39 -18.05
N PHE A 53 1.34 5.92 -16.83
CA PHE A 53 0.59 5.36 -15.71
C PHE A 53 -0.87 5.87 -15.73
N ILE A 54 -1.83 4.95 -15.93
CA ILE A 54 -3.24 5.27 -16.11
C ILE A 54 -4.01 5.00 -14.81
N LEU A 55 -4.61 6.05 -14.22
CA LEU A 55 -5.47 5.91 -13.04
C LEU A 55 -6.84 5.36 -13.43
N SER A 56 -7.21 4.18 -12.91
CA SER A 56 -8.58 3.66 -12.99
C SER A 56 -9.40 4.16 -11.80
N SER A 57 -10.55 4.80 -12.06
CA SER A 57 -11.37 5.46 -11.05
C SER A 57 -12.75 4.78 -10.88
N SER A 58 -13.23 4.74 -9.63
CA SER A 58 -14.62 4.43 -9.23
C SER A 58 -15.14 2.99 -9.41
N SER A 59 -15.00 2.20 -8.33
CA SER A 59 -16.07 1.40 -7.68
C SER A 59 -16.97 0.41 -8.47
N LYS A 60 -16.76 0.15 -9.76
CA LYS A 60 -17.32 -1.00 -10.49
C LYS A 60 -16.26 -1.58 -11.43
N ALA A 61 -16.19 -2.91 -11.47
CA ALA A 61 -15.39 -3.78 -12.37
C ALA A 61 -14.26 -3.08 -13.18
N PRO A 62 -12.98 -3.21 -12.77
CA PRO A 62 -11.89 -2.45 -13.37
C PRO A 62 -11.74 -2.74 -14.87
N SER A 63 -11.55 -1.68 -15.65
CA SER A 63 -11.22 -1.74 -17.08
C SER A 63 -10.04 -0.82 -17.37
N SER A 64 -8.84 -1.24 -16.96
CA SER A 64 -7.57 -0.58 -17.29
C SER A 64 -6.43 -1.59 -17.21
N SER A 65 -5.61 -1.66 -18.26
CA SER A 65 -4.31 -2.35 -18.31
C SER A 65 -4.23 -3.69 -17.58
N SER A 66 -5.12 -4.62 -17.93
CA SER A 66 -4.85 -6.04 -17.75
C SER A 66 -3.55 -6.41 -18.46
N ILE A 67 -2.62 -7.07 -17.78
CA ILE A 67 -1.91 -8.15 -18.48
C ILE A 67 -3.01 -9.12 -18.91
N ALA A 68 -3.09 -9.42 -20.20
CA ALA A 68 -3.90 -10.53 -20.68
C ALA A 68 -3.00 -11.78 -20.73
N PRO A 69 -2.97 -12.62 -19.67
CA PRO A 69 -2.79 -14.04 -19.92
C PRO A 69 -3.99 -14.53 -20.76
N ASP A 70 -3.87 -15.74 -21.30
CA ASP A 70 -4.87 -16.32 -22.19
C ASP A 70 -6.30 -16.28 -21.60
N ALA A 71 -7.29 -16.06 -22.45
CA ALA A 71 -8.54 -15.40 -22.06
C ALA A 71 -9.44 -16.27 -21.17
N THR A 72 -9.44 -16.03 -19.84
CA THR A 72 -10.53 -16.41 -18.90
C THR A 72 -10.39 -15.85 -17.47
N GLY A 73 -9.19 -15.40 -17.06
CA GLY A 73 -8.90 -15.07 -15.66
C GLY A 73 -9.52 -13.75 -15.10
N PRO A 74 -9.69 -13.63 -13.77
CA PRO A 74 -10.17 -12.42 -13.11
C PRO A 74 -9.13 -11.28 -13.12
N ILE A 75 -9.59 -10.04 -13.34
CA ILE A 75 -8.75 -8.83 -13.45
C ILE A 75 -8.15 -8.45 -12.09
N ARG A 76 -6.84 -8.17 -12.06
CA ARG A 76 -6.05 -7.86 -10.84
C ARG A 76 -5.34 -6.51 -10.91
N TYR A 77 -4.76 -6.11 -9.79
CA TYR A 77 -3.80 -5.01 -9.74
C TYR A 77 -2.46 -5.43 -10.39
N ASN A 78 -1.80 -4.51 -11.08
CA ASN A 78 -0.38 -4.62 -11.40
C ASN A 78 0.44 -4.29 -10.14
N MET A 79 1.45 -5.12 -9.85
CA MET A 79 2.26 -5.01 -8.62
C MET A 79 3.70 -4.52 -8.88
N ASP A 80 4.12 -4.33 -10.14
CA ASP A 80 5.50 -4.00 -10.53
C ASP A 80 6.07 -2.79 -9.77
N SER A 81 5.20 -1.80 -9.50
CA SER A 81 5.57 -0.53 -8.88
C SER A 81 5.40 -0.51 -7.36
N LEU A 82 5.02 -1.63 -6.73
CA LEU A 82 4.69 -1.72 -5.31
C LEU A 82 5.79 -1.12 -4.42
N PHE A 83 7.02 -1.59 -4.62
CA PHE A 83 8.20 -1.19 -3.86
C PHE A 83 9.07 -0.14 -4.58
N ALA A 84 8.54 0.55 -5.60
CA ALA A 84 9.31 1.53 -6.38
C ALA A 84 9.35 2.92 -5.73
N GLY A 85 10.42 3.69 -5.99
CA GLY A 85 10.48 5.13 -5.71
C GLY A 85 10.82 5.54 -4.27
N ILE A 86 11.45 4.67 -3.47
CA ILE A 86 11.93 5.02 -2.12
C ILE A 86 13.12 5.98 -2.15
N ASN A 87 13.29 6.75 -1.07
CA ASN A 87 14.50 7.52 -0.80
C ASN A 87 15.46 6.72 0.10
N GLU A 88 16.49 6.11 -0.51
CA GLU A 88 17.52 5.27 0.13
C GLU A 88 18.31 5.96 1.28
N LYS A 89 18.20 7.29 1.45
CA LYS A 89 18.76 8.00 2.61
C LYS A 89 17.88 7.92 3.87
N ASN A 90 16.59 7.67 3.70
CA ASN A 90 15.59 7.72 4.76
C ASN A 90 14.99 6.33 5.04
N ALA A 91 14.99 5.44 4.04
CA ALA A 91 14.46 4.09 4.17
C ALA A 91 15.20 3.11 3.25
N THR A 92 15.46 1.90 3.74
CA THR A 92 16.15 0.83 3.01
C THR A 92 15.34 -0.45 3.08
N TYR A 93 15.12 -1.11 1.93
CA TYR A 93 14.48 -2.43 1.93
C TYR A 93 15.45 -3.55 2.26
N SER A 94 14.98 -4.51 3.05
CA SER A 94 15.61 -5.81 3.29
C SER A 94 14.59 -6.94 3.01
N ASN A 95 14.98 -8.17 3.32
CA ASN A 95 14.09 -9.33 3.32
C ASN A 95 14.23 -10.06 4.67
N PHE A 96 13.11 -10.36 5.31
CA PHE A 96 13.02 -11.23 6.48
C PHE A 96 12.41 -12.58 6.07
N THR A 97 12.92 -13.68 6.61
CA THR A 97 12.33 -15.02 6.41
C THR A 97 11.68 -15.47 7.70
N ASP A 98 10.36 -15.69 7.68
CA ASP A 98 9.61 -16.17 8.85
C ASP A 98 10.03 -17.62 9.17
N PRO A 99 10.59 -17.89 10.37
CA PRO A 99 11.07 -19.23 10.72
C PRO A 99 9.94 -20.25 10.94
N ARG A 100 8.66 -19.83 10.90
CA ARG A 100 7.50 -20.68 11.19
C ARG A 100 6.95 -21.39 9.95
N ASP A 101 7.02 -20.75 8.78
CA ASP A 101 6.55 -21.30 7.50
C ASP A 101 7.55 -21.14 6.34
N GLY A 102 8.65 -20.42 6.55
CA GLY A 102 9.66 -20.14 5.53
C GLY A 102 9.28 -19.02 4.56
N GLN A 103 8.19 -18.28 4.80
CA GLN A 103 7.79 -17.19 3.92
C GLN A 103 8.77 -16.02 4.01
N VAL A 104 9.25 -15.56 2.85
CA VAL A 104 10.11 -14.39 2.73
C VAL A 104 9.25 -13.15 2.55
N TYR A 105 9.36 -12.22 3.50
CA TYR A 105 8.69 -10.93 3.51
C TYR A 105 9.69 -9.82 3.20
N LYS A 106 9.29 -8.82 2.43
CA LYS A 106 10.03 -7.56 2.31
C LYS A 106 9.84 -6.73 3.58
N THR A 107 10.95 -6.32 4.18
CA THR A 107 10.97 -5.38 5.28
C THR A 107 11.57 -4.05 4.85
N VAL A 108 11.28 -2.98 5.58
CA VAL A 108 11.84 -1.65 5.37
C VAL A 108 12.37 -1.10 6.70
N THR A 109 13.68 -0.84 6.76
CA THR A 109 14.29 -0.11 7.86
C THR A 109 14.19 1.38 7.56
N MET A 110 13.51 2.14 8.41
CA MET A 110 13.41 3.60 8.30
C MET A 110 14.35 4.28 9.30
N ASN A 111 15.01 5.35 8.87
CA ASN A 111 15.86 6.19 9.71
C ASN A 111 15.10 7.44 10.15
N PHE A 112 14.94 7.61 11.45
CA PHE A 112 14.28 8.76 12.08
C PHE A 112 15.30 9.69 12.76
N GLY A 113 16.55 9.69 12.27
CA GLY A 113 17.65 10.51 12.79
C GLY A 113 17.94 10.24 14.26
N LEU A 114 17.63 11.20 15.13
CA LEU A 114 17.86 11.12 16.57
C LEU A 114 16.89 10.17 17.30
N LEU A 115 15.78 9.77 16.67
CA LEU A 115 14.83 8.79 17.21
C LEU A 115 15.23 7.33 16.86
N GLY A 116 16.38 7.14 16.21
CA GLY A 116 16.93 5.84 15.86
C GLY A 116 16.43 5.30 14.51
N ASN A 117 16.49 3.98 14.39
CA ASN A 117 15.97 3.23 13.24
C ASN A 117 14.86 2.28 13.73
N TRP A 118 13.81 2.12 12.92
CA TRP A 118 12.76 1.13 13.13
C TRP A 118 12.61 0.29 11.87
N GLU A 119 12.39 -1.01 12.02
CA GLU A 119 12.10 -1.91 10.89
C GLU A 119 10.60 -2.21 10.87
N TYR A 120 10.06 -2.42 9.67
CA TYR A 120 8.65 -2.68 9.44
C TYR A 120 8.49 -3.72 8.33
N PHE A 121 7.43 -4.52 8.36
CA PHE A 121 7.02 -5.26 7.16
C PHE A 121 6.52 -4.26 6.10
N ALA A 122 7.16 -4.24 4.93
CA ALA A 122 6.74 -3.41 3.80
C ALA A 122 5.49 -3.99 3.14
N GLU A 123 5.33 -5.30 3.09
CA GLU A 123 4.06 -5.96 2.80
C GLU A 123 3.22 -6.18 4.07
N ASN A 124 2.17 -7.00 4.01
CA ASN A 124 1.37 -7.38 5.19
C ASN A 124 1.64 -8.85 5.55
N LEU A 125 1.43 -9.23 6.82
CA LEU A 125 1.67 -10.61 7.25
C LEU A 125 0.77 -11.60 6.48
N ASN A 126 1.35 -12.71 6.02
CA ASN A 126 0.71 -13.73 5.20
C ASN A 126 0.82 -15.14 5.82
N TYR A 127 1.17 -15.22 7.10
CA TYR A 127 1.39 -16.46 7.85
C TYR A 127 0.13 -17.37 7.86
N GLY A 128 0.37 -18.68 7.70
CA GLY A 128 -0.66 -19.72 7.79
C GLY A 128 -1.39 -20.05 6.48
N ARG A 129 -2.23 -21.10 6.52
CA ARG A 129 -2.96 -21.62 5.35
C ARG A 129 -4.29 -20.89 5.12
N GLN A 130 -4.64 -20.57 3.88
CA GLN A 130 -5.96 -20.02 3.56
C GLN A 130 -7.10 -20.98 3.95
N VAL A 131 -8.15 -20.43 4.56
CA VAL A 131 -9.52 -20.97 4.58
C VAL A 131 -10.47 -19.97 3.93
N ASN A 132 -11.63 -20.44 3.48
CA ASN A 132 -12.61 -19.61 2.76
C ASN A 132 -13.75 -19.19 3.70
N LEU A 133 -13.97 -17.88 3.82
CA LEU A 133 -15.02 -17.27 4.63
C LEU A 133 -16.42 -17.54 4.07
N LYS A 134 -16.56 -17.62 2.73
CA LYS A 134 -17.79 -18.02 2.02
C LYS A 134 -18.25 -19.44 2.38
N GLU A 135 -17.35 -20.30 2.85
CA GLU A 135 -17.64 -21.66 3.32
C GLU A 135 -17.98 -21.72 4.83
N GLY A 136 -17.98 -20.58 5.54
CA GLY A 136 -18.27 -20.52 6.98
C GLY A 136 -17.19 -21.12 7.88
N LYS A 137 -15.97 -21.34 7.35
CA LYS A 137 -14.83 -21.84 8.13
C LYS A 137 -14.30 -20.74 9.05
N THR A 138 -14.18 -21.01 10.34
CA THR A 138 -13.52 -20.12 11.31
C THR A 138 -11.99 -20.20 11.18
N LEU A 139 -11.27 -19.15 11.59
CA LEU A 139 -9.82 -19.17 11.71
C LEU A 139 -9.35 -19.99 12.91
N THR A 140 -8.07 -20.33 12.86
CA THR A 140 -7.24 -20.98 13.88
C THR A 140 -5.84 -20.37 13.82
N ASP A 141 -5.01 -20.66 14.82
CA ASP A 141 -3.63 -20.16 15.04
C ASP A 141 -2.64 -20.40 13.87
N SER A 142 -3.06 -21.12 12.83
CA SER A 142 -2.29 -21.46 11.63
C SER A 142 -3.08 -21.24 10.32
N THR A 143 -4.16 -20.45 10.35
CA THR A 143 -4.99 -20.14 9.18
C THR A 143 -5.34 -18.66 9.04
N LYS A 144 -5.62 -18.25 7.80
CA LYS A 144 -5.97 -16.88 7.38
C LYS A 144 -7.14 -16.91 6.40
N TYR A 145 -7.87 -15.80 6.24
CA TYR A 145 -8.64 -15.56 5.02
C TYR A 145 -7.77 -14.79 4.01
N CYS A 146 -8.10 -14.88 2.73
CA CYS A 146 -7.57 -13.99 1.69
C CYS A 146 -8.71 -13.10 1.18
N TYR A 147 -8.39 -11.93 0.62
CA TYR A 147 -9.42 -11.00 0.15
C TYR A 147 -10.29 -11.65 -0.95
N ASP A 148 -11.61 -11.52 -0.81
CA ASP A 148 -12.63 -12.21 -1.61
C ASP A 148 -12.48 -13.77 -1.67
N ASP A 149 -11.86 -14.38 -0.65
CA ASP A 149 -11.46 -15.80 -0.64
C ASP A 149 -10.55 -16.22 -1.81
N ASP A 150 -9.80 -15.27 -2.36
CA ASP A 150 -8.95 -15.50 -3.52
C ASP A 150 -7.45 -15.47 -3.16
N PRO A 151 -6.70 -16.59 -3.33
CA PRO A 151 -5.31 -16.72 -2.87
C PRO A 151 -4.37 -15.65 -3.42
N TRP A 152 -4.61 -15.17 -4.64
CA TRP A 152 -3.73 -14.22 -5.31
C TRP A 152 -3.52 -12.95 -4.49
N TYR A 153 -4.51 -12.49 -3.71
CA TYR A 153 -4.34 -11.30 -2.85
C TYR A 153 -3.33 -11.57 -1.72
N CYS A 154 -3.43 -12.72 -1.06
CA CYS A 154 -2.44 -13.15 -0.08
C CYS A 154 -1.05 -13.22 -0.73
N ASP A 155 -0.96 -13.91 -1.87
CA ASP A 155 0.31 -14.18 -2.57
C ASP A 155 0.95 -12.93 -3.20
N ASN A 156 0.16 -11.87 -3.45
CA ASN A 156 0.60 -10.60 -4.03
C ASN A 156 0.60 -9.48 -2.97
N HIS A 157 1.22 -9.75 -1.82
CA HIS A 157 1.58 -8.79 -0.78
C HIS A 157 0.42 -8.11 -0.01
N PHE A 158 -0.85 -8.30 -0.39
CA PHE A 158 -1.98 -7.85 0.47
C PHE A 158 -2.03 -8.66 1.77
N GLY A 159 -1.50 -9.89 1.77
CA GLY A 159 -1.36 -10.73 2.95
C GLY A 159 -2.69 -11.32 3.46
N GLY A 160 -2.63 -11.91 4.64
CA GLY A 160 -3.76 -12.55 5.31
C GLY A 160 -4.68 -11.57 6.01
N LEU A 161 -5.95 -11.94 6.09
CA LEU A 161 -6.98 -11.32 6.93
C LEU A 161 -7.18 -12.18 8.18
N TYR A 162 -6.91 -11.59 9.35
CA TYR A 162 -7.00 -12.24 10.66
C TYR A 162 -8.08 -11.56 11.51
N THR A 163 -8.71 -12.31 12.43
CA THR A 163 -9.59 -11.71 13.46
C THR A 163 -8.76 -10.95 14.49
N TRP A 164 -9.39 -10.12 15.32
CA TRP A 164 -8.67 -9.29 16.29
C TRP A 164 -8.05 -10.13 17.41
N SER A 165 -8.80 -11.13 17.90
CA SER A 165 -8.31 -12.11 18.87
C SER A 165 -7.03 -12.80 18.38
N LEU A 166 -7.09 -13.40 17.19
CA LEU A 166 -5.99 -14.12 16.56
C LEU A 166 -4.80 -13.21 16.27
N ALA A 167 -5.02 -12.00 15.74
CA ALA A 167 -3.96 -11.04 15.47
C ALA A 167 -3.14 -10.72 16.73
N MET A 168 -3.80 -10.55 17.88
CA MET A 168 -3.18 -10.16 19.15
C MET A 168 -2.79 -11.34 20.06
N GLY A 169 -3.13 -12.57 19.71
CA GLY A 169 -2.91 -13.75 20.56
C GLY A 169 -3.86 -13.81 21.77
N PHE A 170 -5.06 -13.24 21.67
CA PHE A 170 -6.09 -13.28 22.71
C PHE A 170 -7.09 -14.43 22.46
N PRO A 171 -7.85 -14.88 23.48
CA PRO A 171 -8.95 -15.82 23.30
C PRO A 171 -9.98 -15.32 22.26
N SER A 172 -10.56 -16.23 21.48
CA SER A 172 -11.51 -15.89 20.40
C SER A 172 -12.78 -15.16 20.87
N ALA A 173 -13.13 -15.28 22.16
CA ALA A 173 -14.19 -14.48 22.77
C ALA A 173 -13.92 -12.95 22.70
N CYS A 174 -12.65 -12.52 22.63
CA CYS A 174 -12.27 -11.11 22.47
C CYS A 174 -12.55 -10.52 21.07
N ASP A 175 -13.10 -11.29 20.12
CA ASP A 175 -13.66 -10.72 18.88
C ASP A 175 -15.07 -10.12 19.10
N THR A 176 -15.77 -10.50 20.17
CA THR A 176 -17.14 -10.05 20.47
C THR A 176 -17.29 -9.43 21.87
N LEU A 177 -16.43 -9.79 22.82
CA LEU A 177 -16.37 -9.25 24.18
C LEU A 177 -15.31 -8.15 24.29
N ALA A 178 -15.44 -7.29 25.30
CA ALA A 178 -14.41 -6.30 25.63
C ALA A 178 -13.35 -6.93 26.56
N LEU A 179 -12.09 -6.52 26.40
CA LEU A 179 -11.00 -6.94 27.28
C LEU A 179 -11.33 -6.61 28.74
N GLY A 180 -11.15 -7.58 29.62
CA GLY A 180 -11.48 -7.48 31.05
C GLY A 180 -12.96 -7.60 31.39
N SER A 181 -13.89 -7.72 30.41
CA SER A 181 -15.33 -7.80 30.71
C SER A 181 -15.79 -9.17 31.21
N SER A 182 -14.93 -10.19 31.17
CA SER A 182 -15.27 -11.59 31.46
C SER A 182 -14.00 -12.46 31.64
N PRO A 183 -14.06 -13.60 32.35
CA PRO A 183 -12.96 -14.58 32.37
C PRO A 183 -12.59 -15.12 30.97
N GLU A 184 -13.56 -15.16 30.05
CA GLU A 184 -13.39 -15.62 28.66
C GLU A 184 -12.60 -14.62 27.80
N CYS A 185 -12.61 -13.33 28.17
CA CYS A 185 -11.80 -12.28 27.54
C CYS A 185 -11.11 -11.42 28.62
N PRO A 186 -10.01 -11.91 29.22
CA PRO A 186 -9.29 -11.22 30.30
C PRO A 186 -8.59 -9.93 29.80
N ASP A 187 -8.28 -9.02 30.72
CA ASP A 187 -7.41 -7.88 30.40
C ASP A 187 -5.94 -8.33 30.39
N THR A 188 -5.37 -8.41 29.20
CA THR A 188 -4.01 -8.89 28.93
C THR A 188 -3.04 -7.78 28.54
N ILE A 189 -3.54 -6.62 28.11
CA ILE A 189 -2.71 -5.54 27.55
C ILE A 189 -1.90 -4.83 28.65
N TYR A 190 -2.46 -4.72 29.85
CA TYR A 190 -1.87 -3.93 30.94
C TYR A 190 -0.55 -4.49 31.50
N TYR A 191 -0.19 -5.73 31.20
CA TYR A 191 0.97 -6.40 31.81
C TYR A 191 2.34 -6.10 31.16
N ASN A 192 2.39 -5.46 29.99
CA ASN A 192 3.66 -5.18 29.31
C ASN A 192 3.74 -3.81 28.57
N PRO A 193 3.38 -2.67 29.21
CA PRO A 193 3.61 -1.35 28.63
C PRO A 193 5.11 -0.99 28.65
N THR A 194 5.61 -0.44 27.55
CA THR A 194 6.97 0.09 27.46
C THR A 194 7.21 1.14 28.56
N PRO A 195 8.24 1.02 29.42
CA PRO A 195 8.42 1.91 30.57
C PRO A 195 8.45 3.40 30.20
N GLY A 196 7.51 4.17 30.77
CA GLY A 196 7.31 5.58 30.49
C GLY A 196 6.20 5.91 29.48
N TYR A 197 5.60 4.90 28.84
CA TYR A 197 4.55 5.07 27.83
C TYR A 197 3.19 4.49 28.25
N GLY A 198 2.12 4.96 27.60
CA GLY A 198 0.75 4.51 27.84
C GLY A 198 0.40 3.19 27.11
N PRO A 199 -0.81 2.65 27.31
CA PRO A 199 -1.23 1.37 26.71
C PRO A 199 -1.23 1.36 25.17
N GLY A 200 -1.29 2.53 24.51
CA GLY A 200 -1.13 2.65 23.05
C GLY A 200 0.27 2.29 22.52
N SER A 201 1.27 2.16 23.41
CA SER A 201 2.65 1.74 23.11
C SER A 201 2.95 0.29 23.54
N ALA A 202 1.93 -0.50 23.91
CA ALA A 202 2.13 -1.89 24.28
C ALA A 202 2.60 -2.71 23.06
N GLN A 203 3.77 -3.34 23.16
CA GLN A 203 4.31 -4.20 22.12
C GLN A 203 3.81 -5.63 22.34
N ILE A 204 2.85 -6.05 21.52
CA ILE A 204 2.19 -7.37 21.62
C ILE A 204 2.57 -8.18 20.38
N GLN A 205 3.34 -9.25 20.57
CA GLN A 205 3.75 -10.14 19.47
C GLN A 205 2.52 -10.67 18.72
N GLY A 206 1.54 -11.22 19.45
CA GLY A 206 0.35 -11.82 18.84
C GLY A 206 0.71 -12.88 17.80
N ILE A 207 0.17 -12.76 16.59
CA ILE A 207 0.48 -13.64 15.46
C ILE A 207 1.79 -13.27 14.71
N CYS A 208 2.55 -12.26 15.13
CA CYS A 208 3.82 -11.92 14.51
C CYS A 208 4.93 -12.95 14.83
N PRO A 209 6.01 -13.02 14.02
CA PRO A 209 7.17 -13.84 14.33
C PRO A 209 7.84 -13.42 15.66
N VAL A 210 8.63 -14.30 16.27
CA VAL A 210 9.39 -13.95 17.48
C VAL A 210 10.35 -12.81 17.19
N GLY A 211 10.31 -11.76 18.02
CA GLY A 211 11.10 -10.53 17.85
C GLY A 211 10.38 -9.40 17.10
N TRP A 212 9.16 -9.65 16.60
CA TRP A 212 8.30 -8.66 15.94
C TRP A 212 6.97 -8.51 16.72
N HIS A 213 6.24 -7.41 16.53
CA HIS A 213 4.93 -7.17 17.15
C HIS A 213 3.88 -6.59 16.19
N VAL A 214 2.62 -6.66 16.61
CA VAL A 214 1.50 -6.04 15.89
C VAL A 214 1.62 -4.52 16.03
N MET A 215 1.66 -3.80 14.90
CA MET A 215 1.77 -2.35 14.86
C MET A 215 0.76 -1.67 15.81
N ASN A 216 1.28 -1.07 16.87
CA ASN A 216 0.49 -0.38 17.89
C ASN A 216 0.26 1.10 17.50
N GLN A 217 -0.42 1.86 18.37
CA GLN A 217 -0.73 3.27 18.09
C GLN A 217 0.54 4.13 18.01
N HIS A 218 1.53 3.87 18.86
CA HIS A 218 2.81 4.59 18.86
C HIS A 218 3.61 4.33 17.59
N ASP A 219 3.79 3.07 17.17
CA ASP A 219 4.58 2.74 15.98
C ASP A 219 3.97 3.37 14.71
N PHE A 220 2.64 3.36 14.59
CA PHE A 220 1.91 4.00 13.49
C PHE A 220 2.02 5.53 13.51
N VAL A 221 2.00 6.15 14.70
CA VAL A 221 2.14 7.59 14.88
C VAL A 221 3.56 8.07 14.59
N GLU A 222 4.59 7.35 15.06
CA GLU A 222 5.99 7.61 14.70
C GLU A 222 6.21 7.50 13.19
N THR A 223 5.66 6.45 12.56
CA THR A 223 5.70 6.28 11.09
C THR A 223 5.10 7.51 10.39
N LEU A 224 3.91 7.98 10.81
CA LEU A 224 3.26 9.16 10.21
C LEU A 224 4.02 10.47 10.44
N PHE A 225 4.61 10.67 11.62
CA PHE A 225 5.39 11.87 11.91
C PHE A 225 6.68 11.91 11.09
N ALA A 226 7.44 10.81 11.05
CA ALA A 226 8.68 10.73 10.31
C ALA A 226 8.48 10.95 8.79
N THR A 227 7.41 10.39 8.21
CA THR A 227 7.13 10.52 6.77
C THR A 227 6.35 11.77 6.41
N ASN A 228 5.99 12.61 7.39
CA ASN A 228 5.34 13.92 7.30
C ASN A 228 3.95 13.95 6.61
N ALA A 229 3.43 12.81 6.16
CA ALA A 229 2.07 12.67 5.62
C ALA A 229 1.64 11.19 5.56
N ALA A 230 0.32 10.93 5.60
CA ALA A 230 -0.21 9.60 5.27
C ALA A 230 0.01 9.22 3.79
N SER A 231 0.09 10.21 2.89
CA SER A 231 0.23 9.98 1.45
C SER A 231 1.61 9.45 1.02
N THR A 232 2.63 9.53 1.88
CA THR A 232 4.01 9.07 1.64
C THR A 232 4.24 7.61 2.07
N ILE A 233 3.37 7.06 2.93
CA ILE A 233 3.38 5.65 3.37
C ILE A 233 2.41 4.76 2.59
N GLN A 234 1.48 5.37 1.85
CA GLN A 234 0.50 4.65 1.03
C GLN A 234 1.14 4.13 -0.26
N SER A 235 0.83 2.88 -0.59
CA SER A 235 1.29 2.21 -1.80
C SER A 235 0.92 2.98 -3.09
N TRP A 236 1.73 2.82 -4.14
CA TRP A 236 1.39 3.21 -5.51
C TRP A 236 0.24 2.37 -6.09
N VAL A 237 -0.04 1.21 -5.48
CA VAL A 237 -1.06 0.25 -5.92
C VAL A 237 -2.35 0.44 -5.12
N GLY A 238 -3.48 0.50 -5.82
CA GLY A 238 -4.83 0.46 -5.25
C GLY A 238 -5.34 1.75 -4.60
N TRP A 239 -4.49 2.73 -4.36
CA TRP A 239 -4.86 4.05 -3.84
C TRP A 239 -4.93 5.12 -4.95
N ASN A 240 -5.74 6.17 -4.74
CA ASN A 240 -5.86 7.29 -5.67
C ASN A 240 -5.04 8.50 -5.19
N LYS A 241 -4.02 8.90 -5.96
CA LYS A 241 -3.14 10.07 -5.74
C LYS A 241 -2.20 10.01 -4.52
N THR A 242 -1.61 8.84 -4.27
CA THR A 242 -0.61 8.59 -3.21
C THR A 242 0.75 8.24 -3.82
N GLY A 243 1.79 8.08 -3.00
CA GLY A 243 3.09 7.60 -3.46
C GLY A 243 4.00 7.11 -2.34
N ASN A 244 4.61 5.94 -2.51
CA ASN A 244 5.32 5.19 -1.49
C ASN A 244 6.76 5.70 -1.22
N SER A 245 6.94 7.01 -1.01
CA SER A 245 8.29 7.60 -0.88
C SER A 245 9.01 7.24 0.42
N SER A 246 8.31 6.74 1.43
CA SER A 246 8.89 6.17 2.66
C SER A 246 9.22 4.68 2.57
N GLY A 247 8.64 3.95 1.60
CA GLY A 247 8.77 2.49 1.50
C GLY A 247 7.88 1.68 2.45
N PHE A 248 7.06 2.31 3.30
CA PHE A 248 6.14 1.57 4.19
C PHE A 248 5.13 0.70 3.44
N THR A 249 4.77 1.11 2.22
CA THR A 249 3.96 0.36 1.26
C THR A 249 2.62 -0.13 1.84
N ALA A 250 1.88 0.74 2.53
CA ALA A 250 0.53 0.41 2.97
C ALA A 250 -0.39 0.17 1.75
N LEU A 251 -0.72 -1.09 1.47
CA LEU A 251 -1.77 -1.47 0.52
C LEU A 251 -3.17 -1.16 1.10
N PRO A 252 -4.21 -1.01 0.26
CA PRO A 252 -5.57 -0.75 0.74
C PRO A 252 -6.08 -1.84 1.69
N GLY A 253 -6.52 -1.43 2.89
CA GLY A 253 -7.13 -2.31 3.88
C GLY A 253 -8.48 -2.87 3.42
N GLY A 254 -8.52 -4.16 3.10
CA GLY A 254 -9.77 -4.87 2.82
C GLY A 254 -10.52 -5.23 4.09
N GLY A 255 -11.47 -4.40 4.54
CA GLY A 255 -12.34 -4.73 5.67
C GLY A 255 -13.55 -5.56 5.24
N TYR A 256 -13.60 -6.85 5.60
CA TYR A 256 -14.78 -7.68 5.35
C TYR A 256 -15.77 -7.56 6.51
N MET A 257 -16.95 -6.98 6.27
CA MET A 257 -18.04 -6.93 7.25
C MET A 257 -19.19 -7.87 6.87
N ARG A 258 -19.32 -8.97 7.62
CA ARG A 258 -20.60 -9.70 7.75
C ARG A 258 -20.97 -9.85 9.23
N VAL A 259 -21.81 -8.92 9.68
CA VAL A 259 -22.63 -8.91 10.92
C VAL A 259 -21.89 -9.03 12.27
N LEU A 260 -20.96 -9.96 12.45
CA LEU A 260 -20.22 -10.17 13.71
C LEU A 260 -18.70 -10.35 13.57
N LEU A 261 -18.18 -10.67 12.38
CA LEU A 261 -16.74 -10.83 12.15
C LEU A 261 -16.13 -9.54 11.57
N LYS A 262 -15.05 -9.06 12.21
CA LYS A 262 -14.12 -8.05 11.70
C LYS A 262 -12.77 -8.72 11.49
N ALA A 263 -12.23 -8.64 10.28
CA ALA A 263 -10.87 -9.06 9.98
C ALA A 263 -10.10 -7.91 9.33
N TRP A 264 -8.81 -7.81 9.63
CA TRP A 264 -7.97 -6.68 9.25
C TRP A 264 -6.67 -7.16 8.57
N LEU A 265 -6.09 -6.32 7.71
CA LEU A 265 -4.74 -6.52 7.20
C LEU A 265 -3.74 -6.10 8.28
N LEU A 266 -2.78 -6.97 8.57
CA LEU A 266 -1.85 -6.79 9.68
C LEU A 266 -0.52 -6.20 9.20
N LYS A 267 -0.18 -5.02 9.74
CA LYS A 267 1.16 -4.45 9.67
C LYS A 267 1.97 -4.84 10.91
N VAL A 268 3.25 -5.09 10.68
CA VAL A 268 4.19 -5.71 11.62
C VAL A 268 5.42 -4.81 11.77
N VAL A 269 5.95 -4.74 12.98
CA VAL A 269 7.04 -3.88 13.48
C VAL A 269 8.04 -4.73 14.25
#